data_AF-A0A1C5TUX3-F1
#
_entry.id   AF-A0A1C5TUX3-F1
#
_cell.length_a   1.000
_cell.length_b   1.000
_cell.length_c   1.000
_cell.angle_alpha   90.00
_cell.angle_beta   90.00
_cell.angle_gamma   90.00
#
_symmetry.space_group_name_H-M   'P 1'
#
loop_
_entity.id
_entity.type
_entity.pdbx_description
1 polymer ?
#
loop_
_entity_poly.entity_id
_entity_poly.type
_entity_poly.pdbx_seq_one_letter_code
_entity_poly.pdbx_strand_id
1 'polypeptide(L)'
;MNYQEFIGSVTGFLRESLPGGTKLQLIPLEKNNGVIMDGLSIRKEGKRVAPMIYLDAWYREYLDGRSLRGICDQILECCEEPDLENRFDVDFFRNPERVRPTVVYKLIHYEKNKELLKEIPHLPFLDLAVVFYCLLTDTPVGHATVLIHNSHLELWGKNTSWLYKAARENTERLLPGKLVSMEDMIYDLSGGRQEAAYAGVPMYVLTNSRKSYGAACLLYPGTLDKCFRRFGESYYLLPSSVHEVILIPVSAVADSGELSALVREMNRTQVRNTEVLSDTVYCYSEQSGRLEMIEV
;
A
#
# COMPACT_ATOMS: atom_id res chain seq x y z
N MET A 1 17.19 -21.33 -10.94
CA MET A 1 16.30 -22.09 -10.04
C MET A 1 14.88 -21.59 -10.23
N ASN A 2 13.92 -22.46 -10.47
CA ASN A 2 12.51 -22.06 -10.53
C ASN A 2 11.97 -21.73 -9.12
N TYR A 3 10.77 -21.15 -9.04
CA TYR A 3 10.24 -20.65 -7.76
C TYR A 3 10.05 -21.76 -6.71
N GLN A 4 9.58 -22.94 -7.11
CA GLN A 4 9.36 -24.07 -6.20
C GLN A 4 10.68 -24.64 -5.67
N GLU A 5 11.70 -24.75 -6.52
CA GLU A 5 13.06 -25.13 -6.12
C GLU A 5 13.67 -24.10 -5.15
N PHE A 6 13.38 -22.80 -5.36
CA PHE A 6 13.83 -21.74 -4.47
C PHE A 6 13.21 -21.87 -3.08
N ILE A 7 11.88 -22.02 -3.00
CA ILE A 7 11.19 -22.28 -1.73
C ILE A 7 11.76 -23.52 -1.04
N GLY A 8 11.95 -24.62 -1.78
CA GLY A 8 12.51 -25.86 -1.25
C GLY A 8 13.90 -25.65 -0.64
N SER A 9 14.76 -24.90 -1.33
CA SER A 9 16.13 -24.64 -0.89
C SER A 9 16.18 -23.71 0.33
N VAL A 10 15.39 -22.63 0.34
CA VAL A 10 15.26 -21.72 1.50
C VAL A 10 14.73 -22.46 2.72
N THR A 11 13.62 -23.19 2.57
CA THR A 11 12.99 -23.91 3.69
C THR A 11 13.85 -25.07 4.19
N GLY A 12 14.58 -25.76 3.32
CA GLY A 12 15.56 -26.79 3.69
C GLY A 12 16.69 -26.22 4.53
N PHE A 13 17.34 -25.15 4.05
CA PHE A 13 18.42 -24.49 4.78
C PHE A 13 17.96 -23.98 6.16
N LEU A 14 16.79 -23.35 6.23
CA LEU A 14 16.25 -22.84 7.49
C LEU A 14 15.92 -23.97 8.48
N ARG A 15 15.44 -25.13 8.02
CA ARG A 15 15.20 -26.29 8.91
C ARG A 15 16.48 -26.84 9.51
N GLU A 16 17.58 -26.82 8.77
CA GLU A 16 18.89 -27.28 9.25
C GLU A 16 19.54 -26.25 10.21
N SER A 17 19.26 -24.97 10.00
CA SER A 17 19.91 -23.87 10.72
C SER A 17 19.16 -23.43 11.98
N LEU A 18 17.84 -23.59 12.02
CA LEU A 18 17.01 -23.14 13.14
C LEU A 18 17.10 -24.09 14.34
N PRO A 19 17.07 -23.56 15.58
CA PRO A 19 17.14 -24.38 16.78
C PRO A 19 15.91 -25.29 16.94
N GLY A 20 16.12 -26.43 17.61
CA GLY A 20 15.05 -27.35 17.99
C GLY A 20 13.90 -26.64 18.73
N GLY A 21 12.66 -27.05 18.47
CA GLY A 21 11.46 -26.36 18.96
C GLY A 21 10.95 -25.22 18.06
N THR A 22 11.60 -24.96 16.93
CA THR A 22 11.12 -24.00 15.92
C THR A 22 10.25 -24.70 14.87
N LYS A 23 9.00 -24.26 14.72
CA LYS A 23 8.07 -24.75 13.71
C LYS A 23 8.06 -23.84 12.48
N LEU A 24 8.48 -24.40 11.35
CA LEU A 24 8.46 -23.76 10.03
C LEU A 24 7.19 -24.16 9.25
N GLN A 25 6.39 -23.20 8.81
CA GLN A 25 5.18 -23.46 8.02
C GLN A 25 5.08 -22.53 6.81
N LEU A 26 4.84 -23.08 5.63
CA LEU A 26 4.40 -22.32 4.47
C LEU A 26 2.89 -22.18 4.52
N ILE A 27 2.40 -20.95 4.39
CA ILE A 27 0.99 -20.60 4.48
C ILE A 27 0.66 -19.70 3.29
N PRO A 28 -0.34 -20.05 2.46
CA PRO A 28 -0.82 -19.15 1.42
C PRO A 28 -1.53 -17.96 2.08
N LEU A 29 -1.15 -16.75 1.71
CA LEU A 29 -1.71 -15.52 2.25
C LEU A 29 -2.22 -14.63 1.13
N GLU A 30 -3.47 -14.18 1.27
CA GLU A 30 -4.04 -13.20 0.38
C GLU A 30 -3.46 -11.80 0.65
N LYS A 31 -2.96 -11.18 -0.41
CA LYS A 31 -2.58 -9.76 -0.47
C LYS A 31 -3.69 -8.95 -1.13
N ASN A 32 -3.42 -7.68 -1.39
CA ASN A 32 -4.33 -6.81 -2.13
C ASN A 32 -4.68 -7.41 -3.50
N ASN A 33 -5.93 -7.20 -3.93
CA ASN A 33 -6.52 -7.66 -5.18
C ASN A 33 -6.58 -9.19 -5.33
N GLY A 34 -6.73 -9.93 -4.23
CA GLY A 34 -6.88 -11.40 -4.26
C GLY A 34 -5.60 -12.15 -4.63
N VAL A 35 -4.45 -11.49 -4.66
CA VAL A 35 -3.17 -12.12 -5.01
C VAL A 35 -2.72 -13.00 -3.86
N ILE A 36 -2.59 -14.31 -4.10
CA ILE A 36 -2.06 -15.26 -3.11
C ILE A 36 -0.54 -15.28 -3.19
N MET A 37 0.11 -15.14 -2.04
CA MET A 37 1.58 -15.23 -1.88
C MET A 37 1.94 -16.32 -0.88
N ASP A 38 3.13 -16.91 -1.03
CA ASP A 38 3.63 -17.89 -0.06
C ASP A 38 4.30 -17.18 1.11
N GLY A 39 3.63 -17.23 2.25
CA GLY A 39 4.16 -16.77 3.52
C GLY A 39 4.91 -17.89 4.25
N LEU A 40 6.16 -17.63 4.64
CA LEU A 40 6.92 -18.49 5.52
C LEU A 40 6.80 -18.03 6.98
N SER A 41 6.11 -18.83 7.80
CA SER A 41 5.90 -18.59 9.22
C SER A 41 6.94 -19.36 10.02
N ILE A 42 7.65 -18.63 10.89
CA ILE A 42 8.74 -19.18 11.70
C ILE A 42 8.36 -19.01 13.17
N ARG A 43 7.78 -20.05 13.78
CA ARG A 43 7.26 -19.98 15.15
C ARG A 43 8.16 -20.72 16.12
N LYS A 44 8.75 -20.00 17.07
CA LYS A 44 9.50 -20.59 18.19
C LYS A 44 8.53 -21.07 19.28
N GLU A 45 8.85 -22.19 19.92
CA GLU A 45 8.08 -22.71 21.05
C GLU A 45 7.96 -21.69 22.18
N GLY A 46 6.78 -21.62 22.81
CA GLY A 46 6.48 -20.67 23.89
C GLY A 46 6.29 -19.21 23.47
N LYS A 47 6.49 -18.86 22.18
CA LYS A 47 6.33 -17.50 21.67
C LYS A 47 4.94 -17.25 21.07
N ARG A 48 4.33 -16.12 21.45
CA ARG A 48 3.01 -15.66 21.00
C ARG A 48 3.06 -15.06 19.59
N VAL A 49 4.14 -14.33 19.29
CA VAL A 49 4.36 -13.67 17.99
C VAL A 49 5.30 -14.51 17.12
N ALA A 50 5.02 -14.58 15.82
CA ALA A 50 5.88 -15.24 14.83
C ALA A 50 5.99 -14.36 13.58
N PRO A 51 7.21 -14.15 13.03
CA PRO A 51 7.38 -13.43 11.78
C PRO A 51 6.70 -14.17 10.62
N MET A 52 6.28 -13.37 9.63
CA MET A 52 5.62 -13.82 8.42
C MET A 52 6.36 -13.24 7.22
N ILE A 53 7.10 -14.10 6.50
CA ILE A 53 8.03 -13.67 5.45
C ILE A 53 7.45 -14.06 4.09
N TYR A 54 7.22 -13.08 3.21
CA TYR A 54 6.70 -13.34 1.86
C TYR A 54 7.83 -13.70 0.91
N LEU A 55 7.90 -14.96 0.45
CA LEU A 55 9.04 -15.47 -0.31
C LEU A 55 9.12 -14.93 -1.74
N ASP A 56 8.01 -14.46 -2.30
CA ASP A 56 7.94 -13.87 -3.65
C ASP A 56 8.85 -12.64 -3.85
N ALA A 57 9.03 -11.82 -2.80
CA ALA A 57 9.92 -10.66 -2.86
C ALA A 57 11.39 -11.10 -2.93
N TRP A 58 11.77 -12.04 -2.06
CA TRP A 58 13.11 -12.60 -2.01
C TRP A 58 13.47 -13.40 -3.26
N TYR A 59 12.49 -14.08 -3.87
CA TYR A 59 12.72 -14.79 -5.12
C TYR A 59 13.07 -13.81 -6.26
N ARG A 60 12.44 -12.64 -6.30
CA ARG A 60 12.79 -11.60 -7.27
C ARG A 60 14.21 -11.06 -7.05
N GLU A 61 14.57 -10.76 -5.82
CA GLU A 61 15.95 -10.36 -5.52
C GLU A 61 16.96 -11.43 -5.92
N TYR A 62 16.62 -12.71 -5.73
CA TYR A 62 17.44 -13.82 -6.22
C TYR A 62 17.59 -13.81 -7.74
N LEU A 63 16.51 -13.58 -8.49
CA LEU A 63 16.55 -13.43 -9.95
C LEU A 63 17.37 -12.21 -10.39
N ASP A 64 17.37 -11.15 -9.59
CA ASP A 64 18.18 -9.93 -9.79
C ASP A 64 19.66 -10.10 -9.38
N GLY A 65 20.06 -11.32 -9.01
CA GLY A 65 21.46 -11.69 -8.75
C GLY A 65 21.84 -11.78 -7.28
N ARG A 66 20.90 -11.59 -6.34
CA ARG A 66 21.16 -11.79 -4.91
C ARG A 66 21.43 -13.27 -4.63
N SER A 67 22.45 -13.55 -3.81
CA SER A 67 22.80 -14.94 -3.49
C SER A 67 21.75 -15.60 -2.59
N LEU A 68 21.45 -16.88 -2.86
CA LEU A 68 20.52 -17.68 -2.03
C LEU A 68 20.95 -17.72 -0.55
N ARG A 69 22.26 -17.83 -0.30
CA ARG A 69 22.82 -17.83 1.05
C ARG A 69 22.59 -16.50 1.75
N GLY A 70 22.86 -15.37 1.07
CA GLY A 70 22.60 -14.04 1.64
C GLY A 70 21.12 -13.73 1.88
N ILE A 71 20.21 -14.41 1.18
CA ILE A 71 18.76 -14.36 1.49
C ILE A 71 18.48 -15.15 2.77
N CYS A 72 18.98 -16.38 2.86
CA CYS A 72 18.75 -17.25 4.02
C CYS A 72 19.34 -16.66 5.29
N ASP A 73 20.56 -16.11 5.23
CA ASP A 73 21.22 -15.45 6.35
C ASP A 73 20.40 -14.26 6.85
N GLN A 74 19.87 -13.42 5.95
CA GLN A 74 19.01 -12.30 6.36
C GLN A 74 17.67 -12.76 6.96
N ILE A 75 17.08 -13.86 6.45
CA ILE A 75 15.88 -14.45 7.04
C ILE A 75 16.18 -14.95 8.46
N LEU A 76 17.33 -15.60 8.68
CA LEU A 76 17.75 -16.05 10.01
C LEU A 76 17.96 -14.87 10.97
N GLU A 77 18.61 -13.79 10.53
CA GLU A 77 18.77 -12.56 11.31
C GLU A 77 17.41 -12.02 11.79
N CYS A 78 16.40 -11.96 10.90
CA CYS A 78 15.04 -11.56 11.28
C CYS A 78 14.39 -12.50 12.31
N CYS A 79 14.79 -13.77 12.34
CA CYS A 79 14.26 -14.77 13.28
C CYS A 79 14.97 -14.77 14.62
N GLU A 80 16.24 -14.38 14.66
CA GLU A 80 17.07 -14.33 15.86
C GLU A 80 16.83 -13.10 16.72
N GLU A 81 16.09 -12.10 16.21
CA GLU A 81 15.72 -10.91 16.98
C GLU A 81 15.05 -11.30 18.32
N PRO A 82 15.76 -11.15 19.46
CA PRO A 82 15.31 -11.71 20.76
C PRO A 82 14.04 -11.05 21.30
N ASP A 83 13.69 -9.90 20.73
CA ASP A 83 12.82 -8.91 21.34
C ASP A 83 11.52 -8.70 20.55
N LEU A 84 11.19 -9.53 19.54
CA LEU A 84 9.98 -9.34 18.73
C LEU A 84 8.70 -9.16 19.58
N GLU A 85 8.57 -9.89 20.69
CA GLU A 85 7.43 -9.76 21.62
C GLU A 85 7.47 -8.48 22.47
N ASN A 86 8.65 -7.96 22.79
CA ASN A 86 8.79 -6.69 23.51
C ASN A 86 8.70 -5.48 22.55
N ARG A 87 9.06 -5.67 21.27
CA ARG A 87 8.94 -4.69 20.18
C ARG A 87 7.50 -4.44 19.77
N PHE A 88 6.67 -5.48 19.79
CA PHE A 88 5.24 -5.38 19.57
C PHE A 88 4.52 -5.54 20.91
N ASP A 89 4.25 -4.42 21.57
CA ASP A 89 3.41 -4.35 22.77
C ASP A 89 2.02 -4.94 22.43
N VAL A 90 1.81 -6.24 22.70
CA VAL A 90 0.54 -6.90 22.41
C VAL A 90 -0.60 -6.24 23.21
N ASP A 91 -0.29 -5.67 24.37
CA ASP A 91 -1.25 -4.93 25.20
C ASP A 91 -1.61 -3.57 24.60
N PHE A 92 -0.77 -2.99 23.72
CA PHE A 92 -1.13 -1.83 22.90
C PHE A 92 -2.42 -2.09 22.13
N PHE A 93 -2.53 -3.23 21.46
CA PHE A 93 -3.70 -3.58 20.64
C PHE A 93 -4.94 -3.95 21.45
N ARG A 94 -4.82 -4.12 22.77
CA ARG A 94 -5.97 -4.35 23.67
C ARG A 94 -6.61 -3.03 24.13
N ASN A 95 -5.90 -1.91 24.02
CA ASN A 95 -6.39 -0.61 24.48
C ASN A 95 -6.75 0.29 23.29
N PRO A 96 -8.05 0.50 22.99
CA PRO A 96 -8.46 1.29 21.83
C PRO A 96 -7.99 2.75 21.88
N GLU A 97 -7.86 3.33 23.07
CA GLU A 97 -7.41 4.71 23.21
C GLU A 97 -5.92 4.87 22.90
N ARG A 98 -5.11 3.82 23.13
CA ARG A 98 -3.69 3.78 22.71
C ARG A 98 -3.56 3.55 21.20
N VAL A 99 -4.45 2.73 20.62
CA VAL A 99 -4.44 2.45 19.17
C VAL A 99 -4.90 3.66 18.35
N ARG A 100 -5.92 4.36 18.82
CA ARG A 100 -6.61 5.46 18.11
C ARG A 100 -5.68 6.46 17.41
N PRO A 101 -4.59 6.98 18.02
CA PRO A 101 -3.73 7.99 17.39
C PRO A 101 -2.89 7.46 16.21
N THR A 102 -2.81 6.14 16.06
CA THR A 102 -2.06 5.45 14.99
C THR A 102 -2.94 5.00 13.84
N VAL A 103 -4.26 5.01 14.02
CA VAL A 103 -5.22 4.59 13.00
C VAL A 103 -5.20 5.56 11.83
N VAL A 104 -4.95 5.05 10.63
CA VAL A 104 -4.98 5.77 9.35
C VAL A 104 -5.77 4.94 8.33
N TYR A 105 -6.04 5.51 7.15
CA TYR A 105 -6.74 4.81 6.07
C TYR A 105 -5.90 4.67 4.79
N LYS A 106 -6.29 3.72 3.95
CA LYS A 106 -5.84 3.58 2.57
C LYS A 106 -7.01 3.23 1.64
N LEU A 107 -6.78 3.35 0.35
CA LEU A 107 -7.71 2.90 -0.69
C LEU A 107 -7.27 1.55 -1.26
N ILE A 108 -8.24 0.67 -1.51
CA ILE A 108 -8.07 -0.57 -2.28
C ILE A 108 -9.24 -0.72 -3.25
N HIS A 109 -9.07 -1.51 -4.32
CA HIS A 109 -10.16 -1.76 -5.26
C HIS A 109 -11.29 -2.54 -4.57
N TYR A 110 -12.55 -2.10 -4.68
CA TYR A 110 -13.66 -2.75 -3.99
C TYR A 110 -13.88 -4.18 -4.49
N GLU A 111 -14.15 -4.33 -5.78
CA GLU A 111 -14.45 -5.62 -6.41
C GLU A 111 -13.32 -6.64 -6.29
N LYS A 112 -12.06 -6.24 -6.53
CA LYS A 112 -10.90 -7.14 -6.46
C LYS A 112 -10.58 -7.61 -5.04
N ASN A 113 -11.15 -6.98 -4.00
CA ASN A 113 -10.91 -7.32 -2.60
C ASN A 113 -12.17 -7.75 -1.84
N LYS A 114 -13.23 -8.16 -2.55
CA LYS A 114 -14.53 -8.52 -1.94
C LYS A 114 -14.44 -9.55 -0.82
N GLU A 115 -13.58 -10.55 -0.95
CA GLU A 115 -13.41 -11.57 0.09
C GLU A 115 -12.74 -10.98 1.34
N LEU A 116 -11.62 -10.26 1.18
CA LEU A 116 -10.98 -9.52 2.28
C LEU A 116 -11.94 -8.53 2.96
N LEU A 117 -12.78 -7.82 2.20
CA LEU A 117 -13.73 -6.83 2.71
C LEU A 117 -14.82 -7.42 3.63
N LYS A 118 -15.04 -8.74 3.63
CA LYS A 118 -15.92 -9.42 4.60
C LYS A 118 -15.30 -9.46 5.99
N GLU A 119 -13.97 -9.47 6.07
CA GLU A 119 -13.19 -9.65 7.30
C GLU A 119 -12.72 -8.32 7.92
N ILE A 120 -12.81 -7.21 7.18
CA ILE A 120 -12.30 -5.90 7.60
C ILE A 120 -13.36 -4.78 7.51
N PRO A 121 -13.34 -3.80 8.43
CA PRO A 121 -14.17 -2.62 8.34
C PRO A 121 -13.78 -1.75 7.15
N HIS A 122 -14.78 -1.31 6.40
CA HIS A 122 -14.57 -0.50 5.21
C HIS A 122 -15.73 0.47 4.96
N LEU A 123 -15.47 1.48 4.12
CA LEU A 123 -16.48 2.38 3.57
C LEU A 123 -16.36 2.39 2.03
N PRO A 124 -17.48 2.36 1.29
CA PRO A 124 -17.43 2.45 -0.17
C PRO A 124 -16.99 3.86 -0.62
N PHE A 125 -16.21 3.93 -1.69
CA PHE A 125 -15.76 5.17 -2.31
C PHE A 125 -15.56 4.95 -3.82
N LEU A 126 -16.51 5.38 -4.66
CA LEU A 126 -16.55 5.03 -6.09
C LEU A 126 -16.47 3.50 -6.29
N ASP A 127 -15.59 3.01 -7.16
CA ASP A 127 -15.24 1.59 -7.33
C ASP A 127 -14.16 1.08 -6.34
N LEU A 128 -13.82 1.89 -5.34
CA LEU A 128 -12.83 1.62 -4.29
C LEU A 128 -13.48 1.41 -2.92
N ALA A 129 -12.67 0.92 -1.98
CA ALA A 129 -12.98 0.86 -0.56
C ALA A 129 -11.94 1.62 0.25
N VAL A 130 -12.42 2.43 1.20
CA VAL A 130 -11.61 2.97 2.29
C VAL A 130 -11.46 1.91 3.36
N VAL A 131 -10.22 1.52 3.66
CA VAL A 131 -9.89 0.52 4.70
C VAL A 131 -8.89 1.09 5.70
N PHE A 132 -8.84 0.50 6.89
CA PHE A 132 -8.13 1.09 8.04
C PHE A 132 -6.93 0.24 8.47
N TYR A 133 -5.84 0.90 8.84
CA TYR A 133 -4.66 0.25 9.38
C TYR A 133 -3.99 1.10 10.47
N CYS A 134 -3.26 0.46 11.38
CA CYS A 134 -2.41 1.16 12.32
C CYS A 134 -1.05 1.44 11.68
N LEU A 135 -0.59 2.69 11.71
CA LEU A 135 0.75 3.09 11.33
C LEU A 135 1.63 3.23 12.58
N LEU A 136 2.56 2.30 12.76
CA LEU A 136 3.51 2.30 13.87
C LEU A 136 4.84 2.85 13.38
N THR A 137 5.22 4.03 13.85
CA THR A 137 6.43 4.72 13.38
C THR A 137 7.68 4.38 14.16
N ASP A 138 7.51 3.99 15.42
CA ASP A 138 8.58 3.83 16.41
C ASP A 138 8.83 2.34 16.69
N THR A 139 8.94 1.54 15.63
CA THR A 139 9.33 0.13 15.79
C THR A 139 10.82 0.00 15.54
N PRO A 140 11.54 -0.91 16.24
CA PRO A 140 12.98 -1.08 16.02
C PRO A 140 13.36 -1.60 14.63
N VAL A 141 12.38 -2.06 13.84
CA VAL A 141 12.53 -2.51 12.44
C VAL A 141 12.10 -1.43 11.44
N GLY A 142 11.84 -0.21 11.90
CA GLY A 142 11.36 0.91 11.11
C GLY A 142 9.85 1.11 11.25
N HIS A 143 9.15 1.27 10.13
CA HIS A 143 7.72 1.53 10.13
C HIS A 143 6.93 0.24 9.90
N ALA A 144 6.00 -0.07 10.79
CA ALA A 144 5.14 -1.24 10.67
C ALA A 144 3.69 -0.82 10.43
N THR A 145 2.96 -1.63 9.65
CA THR A 145 1.53 -1.44 9.41
C THR A 145 0.75 -2.67 9.84
N VAL A 146 -0.35 -2.47 10.56
CA VAL A 146 -1.25 -3.56 10.96
C VAL A 146 -2.63 -3.29 10.39
N LEU A 147 -3.12 -4.17 9.50
CA LEU A 147 -4.48 -4.06 8.98
C LEU A 147 -5.48 -4.31 10.11
N ILE A 148 -6.50 -3.45 10.20
CA ILE A 148 -7.52 -3.59 11.23
C ILE A 148 -8.62 -4.49 10.69
N HIS A 149 -8.80 -5.66 11.29
CA HIS A 149 -9.93 -6.59 11.07
C HIS A 149 -11.16 -6.30 11.95
N ASN A 150 -12.31 -6.87 11.58
CA ASN A 150 -13.56 -6.80 12.35
C ASN A 150 -13.39 -7.35 13.78
N SER A 151 -12.58 -8.39 13.96
CA SER A 151 -12.25 -8.93 15.28
C SER A 151 -11.56 -7.93 16.21
N HIS A 152 -10.79 -6.96 15.68
CA HIS A 152 -10.24 -5.88 16.50
C HIS A 152 -11.34 -4.92 16.96
N LEU A 153 -12.32 -4.60 16.10
CA LEU A 153 -13.44 -3.75 16.47
C LEU A 153 -14.30 -4.40 17.58
N GLU A 154 -14.53 -5.71 17.47
CA GLU A 154 -15.20 -6.50 18.51
C GLU A 154 -14.43 -6.44 19.84
N LEU A 155 -13.12 -6.67 19.80
CA LEU A 155 -12.24 -6.56 20.97
C LEU A 155 -12.30 -5.17 21.63
N TRP A 156 -12.39 -4.11 20.82
CA TRP A 156 -12.42 -2.73 21.30
C TRP A 156 -13.80 -2.25 21.72
N GLY A 157 -14.87 -3.00 21.39
CA GLY A 157 -16.25 -2.55 21.52
C GLY A 157 -16.53 -1.28 20.69
N LYS A 158 -15.94 -1.16 19.50
CA LYS A 158 -16.07 0.00 18.59
C LYS A 158 -16.66 -0.41 17.24
N ASN A 159 -16.91 0.56 16.37
CA ASN A 159 -17.45 0.34 15.03
C ASN A 159 -16.64 1.10 13.96
N THR A 160 -16.98 0.90 12.68
CA THR A 160 -16.31 1.55 11.54
C THR A 160 -16.33 3.08 11.62
N SER A 161 -17.38 3.70 12.16
CA SER A 161 -17.43 5.16 12.31
C SER A 161 -16.37 5.69 13.28
N TRP A 162 -16.04 4.94 14.33
CA TRP A 162 -14.97 5.30 15.26
C TRP A 162 -13.61 5.30 14.56
N LEU A 163 -13.34 4.28 13.73
CA LEU A 163 -12.13 4.20 12.91
C LEU A 163 -12.06 5.35 11.92
N TYR A 164 -13.15 5.63 11.20
CA TYR A 164 -13.17 6.70 10.21
C TYR A 164 -12.87 8.06 10.83
N LYS A 165 -13.44 8.36 12.01
CA LYS A 165 -13.15 9.60 12.73
C LYS A 165 -11.66 9.70 13.10
N ALA A 166 -11.09 8.63 13.68
CA ALA A 166 -9.68 8.60 14.04
C ALA A 166 -8.77 8.74 12.80
N ALA A 167 -9.02 7.94 11.78
CA ALA A 167 -8.24 7.94 10.53
C ALA A 167 -8.28 9.31 9.82
N ARG A 168 -9.43 9.97 9.79
CA ARG A 168 -9.56 11.31 9.19
C ARG A 168 -8.73 12.37 9.92
N GLU A 169 -8.62 12.30 11.24
CA GLU A 169 -7.78 13.20 12.03
C GLU A 169 -6.27 12.90 11.88
N ASN A 170 -5.93 11.61 11.70
CA ASN A 170 -4.54 11.15 11.74
C ASN A 170 -3.87 11.09 10.37
N THR A 171 -4.58 10.71 9.31
CA THR A 171 -3.94 10.30 8.05
C THR A 171 -3.17 11.45 7.41
N GLU A 172 -3.79 12.62 7.22
CA GLU A 172 -3.08 13.80 6.68
C GLU A 172 -1.98 14.31 7.62
N ARG A 173 -2.18 14.23 8.95
CA ARG A 173 -1.19 14.64 9.95
C ARG A 173 0.06 13.75 9.93
N LEU A 174 -0.11 12.44 9.86
CA LEU A 174 0.96 11.44 9.88
C LEU A 174 1.58 11.21 8.50
N LEU A 175 0.79 11.39 7.45
CA LEU A 175 1.16 11.20 6.05
C LEU A 175 0.77 12.44 5.23
N PRO A 176 1.42 13.60 5.44
CA PRO A 176 1.11 14.82 4.69
C PRO A 176 1.11 14.61 3.18
N GLY A 177 0.09 15.13 2.52
CA GLY A 177 -0.06 15.03 1.07
C GLY A 177 0.92 15.92 0.32
N LYS A 178 1.35 15.48 -0.85
CA LYS A 178 2.22 16.22 -1.77
C LYS A 178 1.68 16.09 -3.19
N LEU A 179 1.56 17.22 -3.87
CA LEU A 179 1.31 17.30 -5.30
C LEU A 179 2.56 17.83 -5.98
N VAL A 180 3.12 17.07 -6.91
CA VAL A 180 4.37 17.41 -7.63
C VAL A 180 4.13 17.30 -9.12
N SER A 181 4.71 18.17 -9.94
CA SER A 181 4.69 17.94 -11.39
C SER A 181 5.57 16.72 -11.71
N MET A 182 5.21 15.97 -12.74
CA MET A 182 6.06 14.86 -13.21
C MET A 182 7.42 15.39 -13.71
N GLU A 183 7.43 16.57 -14.32
CA GLU A 183 8.65 17.25 -14.77
C GLU A 183 9.63 17.51 -13.62
N ASP A 184 9.16 18.09 -12.51
CA ASP A 184 10.00 18.34 -11.32
C ASP A 184 10.54 17.01 -10.76
N MET A 185 9.72 15.94 -10.76
CA MET A 185 10.14 14.63 -10.28
C MET A 185 11.24 14.01 -11.16
N ILE A 186 11.13 14.13 -12.49
CA ILE A 186 12.13 13.66 -13.43
C ILE A 186 13.43 14.46 -13.27
N TYR A 187 13.33 15.78 -13.13
CA TYR A 187 14.48 16.66 -12.91
C TYR A 187 15.25 16.31 -11.62
N ASP A 188 14.53 16.03 -10.53
CA ASP A 188 15.14 15.58 -9.29
C ASP A 188 15.86 14.22 -9.46
N LEU A 189 15.24 13.27 -10.18
CA LEU A 189 15.80 11.95 -10.46
C LEU A 189 17.03 11.99 -11.39
N SER A 190 17.11 12.97 -12.30
CA SER A 190 18.26 13.17 -13.19
C SER A 190 19.46 13.81 -12.49
N GLY A 191 19.34 14.14 -11.20
CA GLY A 191 20.37 14.83 -10.43
C GLY A 191 20.52 16.29 -10.83
N GLY A 192 19.43 16.95 -11.23
CA GLY A 192 19.42 18.35 -11.66
C GLY A 192 20.10 18.57 -13.02
N ARG A 193 20.25 17.51 -13.82
CA ARG A 193 20.70 17.63 -15.21
C ARG A 193 19.50 18.00 -16.05
N GLN A 194 19.62 19.12 -16.75
CA GLN A 194 18.58 19.63 -17.63
C GLN A 194 18.47 18.70 -18.84
N GLU A 195 17.54 17.75 -18.77
CA GLU A 195 17.02 17.10 -19.97
C GLU A 195 16.24 18.14 -20.78
N ALA A 196 16.09 17.88 -22.09
CA ALA A 196 15.25 18.73 -22.94
C ALA A 196 13.88 18.92 -22.26
N ALA A 197 13.40 20.17 -22.20
CA ALA A 197 12.12 20.48 -21.57
C ALA A 197 11.07 19.46 -22.01
N TYR A 198 10.43 18.80 -21.04
CA TYR A 198 9.42 17.79 -21.32
C TYR A 198 8.23 18.52 -21.96
N ALA A 199 8.20 18.61 -23.28
CA ALA A 199 7.09 19.18 -24.06
C ALA A 199 5.86 18.25 -24.08
N GLY A 200 5.73 17.41 -23.05
CA GLY A 200 4.66 16.45 -22.90
C GLY A 200 3.42 17.05 -22.27
N VAL A 201 2.39 16.22 -22.16
CA VAL A 201 1.16 16.53 -21.45
C VAL A 201 1.48 16.90 -19.99
N PRO A 202 1.02 18.05 -19.46
CA PRO A 202 1.23 18.42 -18.06
C PRO A 202 0.59 17.39 -17.13
N MET A 203 1.44 16.59 -16.47
CA MET A 203 1.04 15.56 -15.51
C MET A 203 1.53 15.92 -14.11
N TYR A 204 0.70 15.61 -13.11
CA TYR A 204 1.02 15.81 -11.71
C TYR A 204 0.81 14.52 -10.94
N VAL A 205 1.65 14.29 -9.94
CA VAL A 205 1.58 13.11 -9.06
C VAL A 205 1.11 13.57 -7.68
N LEU A 206 -0.06 13.07 -7.27
CA LEU A 206 -0.58 13.21 -5.92
C LEU A 206 -0.19 11.97 -5.09
N THR A 207 0.60 12.18 -4.06
CA THR A 207 1.04 11.12 -3.14
C THR A 207 1.21 11.69 -1.72
N ASN A 208 1.69 10.89 -0.77
CA ASN A 208 2.01 11.35 0.58
C ASN A 208 3.52 11.41 0.84
N SER A 209 3.90 11.96 2.00
CA SER A 209 5.30 12.12 2.42
C SER A 209 6.12 10.83 2.45
N ARG A 210 5.46 9.66 2.53
CA ARG A 210 6.09 8.34 2.54
C ARG A 210 6.05 7.63 1.18
N LYS A 211 5.39 8.21 0.18
CA LYS A 211 5.16 7.60 -1.14
C LYS A 211 4.56 6.19 -1.03
N SER A 212 3.72 5.96 -0.02
CA SER A 212 3.11 4.66 0.22
C SER A 212 1.67 4.78 0.66
N TYR A 213 0.76 4.06 -0.01
CA TYR A 213 -0.69 4.24 0.12
C TYR A 213 -1.15 5.69 -0.11
N GLY A 214 -0.41 6.46 -0.93
CA GLY A 214 -0.64 7.89 -1.15
C GLY A 214 -1.89 8.21 -1.97
N ALA A 215 -2.52 7.24 -2.65
CA ALA A 215 -3.82 7.45 -3.27
C ALA A 215 -4.90 7.85 -2.24
N ALA A 216 -4.69 7.52 -0.97
CA ALA A 216 -5.51 7.99 0.16
C ALA A 216 -5.63 9.53 0.23
N CYS A 217 -4.69 10.29 -0.37
CA CYS A 217 -4.75 11.74 -0.44
C CYS A 217 -6.02 12.27 -1.12
N LEU A 218 -6.72 11.47 -1.93
CA LEU A 218 -8.03 11.81 -2.48
C LEU A 218 -9.08 12.09 -1.41
N LEU A 219 -8.94 11.47 -0.23
CA LEU A 219 -9.86 11.60 0.90
C LEU A 219 -9.50 12.75 1.85
N TYR A 220 -8.38 13.44 1.60
CA TYR A 220 -7.90 14.49 2.48
C TYR A 220 -8.78 15.74 2.33
N PRO A 221 -9.23 16.36 3.44
CA PRO A 221 -10.12 17.52 3.38
C PRO A 221 -9.58 18.66 2.49
N GLY A 222 -10.35 18.99 1.44
CA GLY A 222 -10.04 20.09 0.53
C GLY A 222 -8.87 19.84 -0.42
N THR A 223 -8.31 18.62 -0.49
CA THR A 223 -7.21 18.32 -1.43
C THR A 223 -7.63 18.46 -2.88
N LEU A 224 -8.82 17.96 -3.24
CA LEU A 224 -9.32 18.08 -4.62
C LEU A 224 -9.57 19.55 -5.00
N ASP A 225 -10.10 20.37 -4.10
CA ASP A 225 -10.28 21.81 -4.30
C ASP A 225 -8.96 22.57 -4.39
N LYS A 226 -7.94 22.17 -3.64
CA LYS A 226 -6.58 22.74 -3.75
C LYS A 226 -5.97 22.42 -5.12
N CYS A 227 -6.16 21.20 -5.62
CA CYS A 227 -5.70 20.80 -6.96
C CYS A 227 -6.44 21.59 -8.05
N PHE A 228 -7.77 21.69 -7.94
CA PHE A 228 -8.59 22.49 -8.85
C PHE A 228 -8.12 23.94 -8.92
N ARG A 229 -7.93 24.61 -7.77
CA ARG A 229 -7.43 25.99 -7.72
C ARG A 229 -6.02 26.15 -8.29
N ARG A 230 -5.18 25.11 -8.19
CA ARG A 230 -3.82 25.12 -8.77
C ARG A 230 -3.86 25.03 -10.29
N PHE A 231 -4.75 24.20 -10.84
CA PHE A 231 -4.86 24.01 -12.29
C PHE A 231 -5.71 25.11 -12.95
N GLY A 232 -6.67 25.68 -12.23
CA GLY A 232 -7.60 26.67 -12.76
C GLY A 232 -8.71 26.08 -13.64
N GLU A 233 -8.83 24.74 -13.67
CA GLU A 233 -9.79 24.01 -14.50
C GLU A 233 -10.08 22.62 -13.91
N SER A 234 -11.05 21.92 -14.53
CA SER A 234 -11.34 20.52 -14.24
C SER A 234 -10.17 19.63 -14.64
N TYR A 235 -10.02 18.47 -14.01
CA TYR A 235 -8.89 17.57 -14.26
C TYR A 235 -9.30 16.10 -14.13
N TYR A 236 -8.59 15.27 -14.89
CA TYR A 236 -8.68 13.82 -14.83
C TYR A 236 -7.78 13.27 -13.73
N LEU A 237 -8.20 12.15 -13.13
CA LEU A 237 -7.42 11.38 -12.18
C LEU A 237 -7.29 9.94 -12.67
N LEU A 238 -6.07 9.44 -12.64
CA LEU A 238 -5.71 8.09 -13.05
C LEU A 238 -5.22 7.34 -11.80
N PRO A 239 -6.13 6.63 -11.09
CA PRO A 239 -5.84 5.89 -9.87
C PRO A 239 -5.26 4.49 -10.18
N SER A 240 -4.19 4.41 -10.97
CA SER A 240 -3.59 3.13 -11.36
C SER A 240 -2.91 2.41 -10.20
N SER A 241 -2.43 3.13 -9.19
CA SER A 241 -1.62 2.63 -8.07
C SER A 241 -2.25 2.95 -6.72
N VAL A 242 -2.07 2.08 -5.72
CA VAL A 242 -2.43 2.40 -4.32
C VAL A 242 -1.51 3.48 -3.74
N HIS A 243 -0.31 3.67 -4.30
CA HIS A 243 0.75 4.52 -3.74
C HIS A 243 0.67 5.99 -4.21
N GLU A 244 0.04 6.26 -5.35
CA GLU A 244 -0.12 7.60 -5.92
C GLU A 244 -1.27 7.65 -6.92
N VAL A 245 -1.72 8.87 -7.23
CA VAL A 245 -2.71 9.14 -8.28
C VAL A 245 -2.12 10.17 -9.24
N ILE A 246 -2.23 9.92 -10.54
CA ILE A 246 -1.79 10.87 -11.57
C ILE A 246 -2.97 11.81 -11.90
N LEU A 247 -2.70 13.10 -11.95
CA LEU A 247 -3.65 14.16 -12.27
C LEU A 247 -3.25 14.83 -13.58
N ILE A 248 -4.21 15.05 -14.47
CA ILE A 248 -4.00 15.66 -15.79
C ILE A 248 -5.09 16.72 -16.03
N PRO A 249 -4.76 17.99 -16.30
CA PRO A 249 -5.76 19.01 -16.64
C PRO A 249 -6.58 18.60 -17.87
N VAL A 250 -7.88 18.94 -17.90
CA VAL A 250 -8.76 18.54 -19.02
C VAL A 250 -8.29 19.14 -20.34
N SER A 251 -7.84 20.39 -20.35
CA SER A 251 -7.30 21.07 -21.54
C SER A 251 -6.11 20.37 -22.19
N ALA A 252 -5.41 19.52 -21.43
CA ALA A 252 -4.21 18.81 -21.87
C ALA A 252 -4.52 17.47 -22.54
N VAL A 253 -5.77 17.03 -22.55
CA VAL A 253 -6.21 15.74 -23.09
C VAL A 253 -7.16 15.97 -24.24
N ALA A 254 -6.76 15.54 -25.44
CA ALA A 254 -7.57 15.69 -26.65
C ALA A 254 -8.79 14.75 -26.67
N ASP A 255 -8.59 13.50 -26.24
CA ASP A 255 -9.65 12.48 -26.14
C ASP A 255 -9.54 11.73 -24.81
N SER A 256 -10.60 11.80 -24.00
CA SER A 256 -10.65 11.11 -22.71
C SER A 256 -10.79 9.58 -22.84
N GLY A 257 -11.25 9.08 -24.00
CA GLY A 257 -11.31 7.65 -24.28
C GLY A 257 -9.92 7.00 -24.29
N GLU A 258 -8.90 7.73 -24.72
CA GLU A 258 -7.51 7.26 -24.74
C GLU A 258 -6.94 7.07 -23.32
N LEU A 259 -7.39 7.87 -22.35
CA LEU A 259 -6.93 7.74 -20.96
C LEU A 259 -7.32 6.41 -20.33
N SER A 260 -8.53 5.92 -20.62
CA SER A 260 -9.00 4.63 -20.09
C SER A 260 -8.20 3.47 -20.66
N ALA A 261 -7.84 3.53 -21.95
CA ALA A 261 -6.96 2.54 -22.56
C ALA A 261 -5.56 2.59 -21.93
N LEU A 262 -5.01 3.79 -21.73
CA LEU A 262 -3.70 4.01 -21.10
C LEU A 262 -3.65 3.44 -19.68
N VAL A 263 -4.64 3.71 -18.83
CA VAL A 263 -4.70 3.19 -17.45
C VAL A 263 -4.73 1.67 -17.45
N ARG A 264 -5.57 1.06 -18.31
CA ARG A 264 -5.67 -0.41 -18.42
C ARG A 264 -4.36 -1.03 -18.89
N GLU A 265 -3.67 -0.41 -19.83
CA GLU A 265 -2.37 -0.89 -20.31
C GLU A 265 -1.29 -0.79 -19.23
N MET A 266 -1.21 0.36 -18.53
CA MET A 266 -0.29 0.56 -17.41
C MET A 266 -0.51 -0.47 -16.30
N ASN A 267 -1.77 -0.69 -15.91
CA ASN A 267 -2.12 -1.65 -14.87
C ASN A 267 -1.76 -3.09 -15.23
N ARG A 268 -1.79 -3.44 -16.52
CA ARG A 268 -1.45 -4.79 -17.00
C ARG A 268 0.05 -5.03 -17.17
N THR A 269 0.83 -3.98 -17.44
CA THR A 269 2.22 -4.12 -17.89
C THR A 269 3.25 -3.53 -16.93
N GLN A 270 2.90 -2.46 -16.21
CA GLN A 270 3.86 -1.68 -15.42
C GLN A 270 3.58 -1.73 -13.91
N VAL A 271 2.33 -1.94 -13.51
CA VAL A 271 1.94 -1.95 -12.08
C VAL A 271 1.78 -3.38 -11.60
N ARG A 272 2.28 -3.68 -10.40
CA ARG A 272 2.10 -5.02 -9.82
C ARG A 272 0.64 -5.24 -9.50
N ASN A 273 0.15 -6.47 -9.69
CA ASN A 273 -1.24 -6.81 -9.36
C ASN A 273 -1.63 -6.47 -7.91
N THR A 274 -0.69 -6.53 -6.96
CA THR A 274 -0.91 -6.13 -5.56
C THR A 274 -0.96 -4.62 -5.33
N GLU A 275 -0.53 -3.83 -6.31
CA GLU A 275 -0.40 -2.37 -6.22
C GLU A 275 -1.43 -1.66 -7.10
N VAL A 276 -2.06 -2.35 -8.06
CA VAL A 276 -3.15 -1.80 -8.88
C VAL A 276 -4.30 -1.30 -8.01
N LEU A 277 -4.79 -0.08 -8.25
CA LEU A 277 -5.92 0.49 -7.51
C LEU A 277 -7.23 0.50 -8.31
N SER A 278 -7.27 1.09 -9.50
CA SER A 278 -8.43 1.01 -10.40
C SER A 278 -8.04 1.13 -11.87
N ASP A 279 -8.86 0.52 -12.73
CA ASP A 279 -8.80 0.58 -14.19
C ASP A 279 -9.67 1.73 -14.76
N THR A 280 -10.32 2.50 -13.88
CA THR A 280 -11.29 3.55 -14.19
C THR A 280 -10.63 4.93 -14.08
N VAL A 281 -10.91 5.81 -15.04
CA VAL A 281 -10.51 7.23 -14.98
C VAL A 281 -11.57 8.01 -14.23
N TYR A 282 -11.17 8.93 -13.36
CA TYR A 282 -12.09 9.85 -12.68
C TYR A 282 -11.94 11.27 -13.21
N CYS A 283 -12.97 12.10 -13.02
CA CYS A 283 -12.95 13.53 -13.29
C CYS A 283 -13.34 14.31 -12.04
N TYR A 284 -12.60 15.37 -11.72
CA TYR A 284 -13.06 16.39 -10.80
C TYR A 284 -13.57 17.59 -11.58
N SER A 285 -14.89 17.81 -11.57
CA SER A 285 -15.56 18.84 -12.36
C SER A 285 -15.84 20.11 -11.56
N GLU A 286 -15.62 21.27 -12.19
CA GLU A 286 -16.03 22.58 -11.67
C GLU A 286 -17.54 22.65 -11.39
N GLN A 287 -18.36 22.03 -12.24
CA GLN A 287 -19.81 22.16 -12.18
C GLN A 287 -20.41 21.41 -10.99
N SER A 288 -19.89 20.22 -10.68
CA SER A 288 -20.39 19.40 -9.58
C SER A 288 -19.62 19.60 -8.27
N GLY A 289 -18.38 20.11 -8.34
CA GLY A 289 -17.47 20.19 -7.18
C GLY A 289 -17.20 18.81 -6.57
N ARG A 290 -17.30 17.76 -7.38
CA ARG A 290 -17.25 16.37 -6.96
C ARG A 290 -16.36 15.55 -7.89
N LEU A 291 -15.84 14.47 -7.32
CA LEU A 291 -15.12 13.45 -8.05
C LEU A 291 -16.12 12.43 -8.60
N GLU A 292 -16.09 12.20 -9.91
CA GLU A 292 -16.99 11.31 -10.62
C GLU A 292 -16.20 10.31 -11.47
N MET A 293 -16.70 9.08 -11.59
CA MET A 293 -16.12 8.10 -12.51
C MET A 293 -16.52 8.44 -13.94
N ILE A 294 -15.57 8.36 -14.86
CA ILE A 294 -15.86 8.46 -16.28
C ILE A 294 -16.17 7.06 -16.77
N GLU A 295 -17.43 6.81 -17.11
CA GLU A 295 -17.80 5.62 -17.84
C GLU A 295 -17.41 5.81 -19.32
N VAL A 296 -16.58 4.89 -19.82
CA VAL A 296 -16.24 4.75 -21.24
C VAL A 296 -16.66 3.36 -21.71
#